data_AF-A0A2M9Z6H2-F1
#
_entry.id   AF-A0A2M9Z6H2-F1
#
_cell.length_a   1.000
_cell.length_b   1.000
_cell.length_c   1.000
_cell.angle_alpha   90.00
_cell.angle_beta   90.00
_cell.angle_gamma   90.00
#
_symmetry.space_group_name_H-M   'P 1'
#
loop_
_entity.id
_entity.type
_entity.pdbx_description
1 polymer ?
#
loop_
_entity_poly.entity_id
_entity_poly.type
_entity_poly.pdbx_seq_one_letter_code
_entity_poly.pdbx_strand_id
1 'polypeptide(L)'
;DSSGTKTTYGDSSSNRIYNPDKINQTYSWYLSKVEDRNGNYMQVFYDTSQYSSKRNLYLKEIKYTGNSRTGTSPRQYVRFNTKSRDDSYVSTTPGFLMKMDRLLDSIEVGWDGGKLWEYDLVYDVSPDSGRPILKTVDSTRNTTKPEFTYQTATRSLFWQNVVNQASSETEVSPESTEYFEGDFNGDGISDIVFFNPQSGNWKAAEGRKEGGYNFKTYANRYKNYEGPEKIRFFKGNVSGDFNGDGRSDIAFYLPETRDFIVAEHDG
;
A
#
# COMPACT_ATOMS: atom_id res chain seq x y z
N ASP A 1 -31.26 -6.06 0.98
CA ASP A 1 -30.94 -5.96 2.42
C ASP A 1 -32.23 -6.21 3.23
N SER A 2 -32.20 -6.05 4.56
CA SER A 2 -33.39 -6.18 5.41
C SER A 2 -34.45 -5.10 5.18
N SER A 3 -34.07 -3.96 4.56
CA SER A 3 -35.01 -2.91 4.15
C SER A 3 -35.74 -3.25 2.83
N GLY A 4 -35.33 -4.32 2.14
CA GLY A 4 -35.83 -4.73 0.83
C GLY A 4 -35.22 -3.96 -0.34
N THR A 5 -34.17 -3.17 -0.09
CA THR A 5 -33.35 -2.53 -1.12
C THR A 5 -32.47 -3.58 -1.79
N LYS A 6 -32.45 -3.56 -3.12
CA LYS A 6 -31.60 -4.41 -3.95
C LYS A 6 -30.39 -3.61 -4.40
N THR A 7 -29.20 -4.13 -4.10
CA THR A 7 -27.94 -3.54 -4.56
C THR A 7 -27.26 -4.52 -5.50
N THR A 8 -26.94 -4.06 -6.69
CA THR A 8 -26.30 -4.84 -7.75
C THR A 8 -24.86 -4.37 -7.92
N TYR A 9 -23.91 -5.31 -7.93
CA TYR A 9 -22.49 -5.04 -8.09
C TYR A 9 -21.95 -5.80 -9.30
N GLY A 10 -21.12 -5.12 -10.10
CA GLY A 10 -20.44 -5.68 -11.25
C GLY A 10 -21.37 -6.48 -12.15
N ASP A 11 -22.53 -5.95 -12.51
CA ASP A 11 -23.46 -6.63 -13.44
C ASP A 11 -22.86 -6.84 -14.84
N SER A 12 -21.86 -6.05 -15.20
CA SER A 12 -21.18 -6.01 -16.49
C SER A 12 -19.69 -5.72 -16.31
N SER A 13 -18.90 -5.92 -17.37
CA SER A 13 -17.46 -5.64 -17.35
C SER A 13 -17.11 -4.17 -17.12
N SER A 14 -18.01 -3.23 -17.46
CA SER A 14 -17.81 -1.80 -17.17
C SER A 14 -17.91 -1.45 -15.69
N ASN A 15 -18.37 -2.40 -14.86
CA ASN A 15 -18.53 -2.24 -13.41
C ASN A 15 -17.61 -3.21 -12.64
N ARG A 16 -16.51 -3.67 -13.24
CA ARG A 16 -15.57 -4.62 -12.62
C ARG A 16 -14.12 -4.18 -12.85
N ILE A 17 -13.28 -4.44 -11.86
CA ILE A 17 -11.82 -4.48 -12.03
C ILE A 17 -11.43 -5.95 -12.23
N TYR A 18 -10.82 -6.27 -13.36
CA TYR A 18 -10.51 -7.61 -13.84
C TYR A 18 -9.34 -7.58 -14.84
N ASN A 19 -8.68 -8.71 -15.01
CA ASN A 19 -7.65 -8.88 -16.04
C ASN A 19 -8.28 -8.94 -17.45
N PRO A 20 -7.99 -8.01 -18.37
CA PRO A 20 -8.56 -8.01 -19.72
C PRO A 20 -8.30 -9.31 -20.51
N ASP A 21 -7.18 -9.98 -20.25
CA ASP A 21 -6.82 -11.24 -20.93
C ASP A 21 -7.53 -12.46 -20.32
N LYS A 22 -8.06 -12.32 -19.10
CA LYS A 22 -8.71 -13.39 -18.33
C LYS A 22 -9.86 -12.80 -17.50
N ILE A 23 -11.02 -12.63 -18.11
CA ILE A 23 -12.17 -11.96 -17.46
C ILE A 23 -12.65 -12.64 -16.17
N ASN A 24 -12.40 -13.94 -16.02
CA ASN A 24 -12.68 -14.69 -14.80
C ASN A 24 -11.73 -14.31 -13.64
N GLN A 25 -10.59 -13.69 -13.92
CA GLN A 25 -9.71 -13.06 -12.93
C GLN A 25 -10.23 -11.65 -12.60
N THR A 26 -11.40 -11.60 -11.95
CA THR A 26 -11.98 -10.35 -11.42
C THR A 26 -11.42 -10.07 -10.04
N TYR A 27 -10.86 -8.88 -9.85
CA TYR A 27 -10.33 -8.38 -8.59
C TYR A 27 -11.41 -7.69 -7.74
N SER A 28 -12.32 -6.93 -8.36
CA SER A 28 -13.36 -6.21 -7.62
C SER A 28 -14.62 -5.99 -8.46
N TRP A 29 -15.77 -6.00 -7.79
CA TRP A 29 -17.09 -5.73 -8.38
C TRP A 29 -17.61 -4.40 -7.83
N TYR A 30 -17.73 -3.40 -8.70
CA TYR A 30 -18.15 -2.06 -8.35
C TYR A 30 -19.67 -1.93 -8.35
N LEU A 31 -20.21 -0.98 -7.58
CA LEU A 31 -21.64 -0.74 -7.51
C LEU A 31 -22.21 -0.40 -8.91
N SER A 32 -23.25 -1.11 -9.34
CA SER A 32 -23.90 -0.88 -10.64
C SER A 32 -25.25 -0.20 -10.49
N LYS A 33 -26.09 -0.68 -9.54
CA LYS A 33 -27.46 -0.19 -9.37
C LYS A 33 -27.94 -0.39 -7.93
N VAL A 34 -28.72 0.56 -7.42
CA VAL A 34 -29.50 0.42 -6.18
C VAL A 34 -30.96 0.64 -6.53
N GLU A 35 -31.85 -0.26 -6.11
CA GLU A 35 -33.29 -0.17 -6.33
C GLU A 35 -34.05 -0.46 -5.04
N ASP A 36 -34.97 0.43 -4.65
CA ASP A 36 -35.81 0.27 -3.48
C ASP A 36 -37.02 -0.65 -3.74
N ARG A 37 -37.81 -0.92 -2.70
CA ARG A 37 -39.00 -1.77 -2.82
C ARG A 37 -40.07 -1.20 -3.74
N ASN A 38 -40.12 0.11 -3.94
CA ASN A 38 -41.09 0.81 -4.78
C ASN A 38 -40.63 0.90 -6.25
N GLY A 39 -39.45 0.34 -6.56
CA GLY A 39 -38.85 0.36 -7.89
C GLY A 39 -38.08 1.65 -8.18
N ASN A 40 -37.95 2.57 -7.23
CA ASN A 40 -37.11 3.75 -7.44
C ASN A 40 -35.65 3.31 -7.45
N TYR A 41 -34.87 3.81 -8.40
CA TYR A 41 -33.48 3.38 -8.55
C TYR A 41 -32.51 4.52 -8.87
N MET A 42 -31.26 4.24 -8.53
CA MET A 42 -30.09 4.93 -9.08
C MET A 42 -29.17 3.92 -9.77
N GLN A 43 -28.47 4.39 -10.80
CA GLN A 43 -27.52 3.61 -11.58
C GLN A 43 -26.19 4.36 -11.67
N VAL A 44 -25.10 3.59 -11.59
CA VAL A 44 -23.74 4.10 -11.53
C VAL A 44 -23.02 3.73 -12.81
N PHE A 45 -22.26 4.69 -13.35
CA PHE A 45 -21.50 4.56 -14.57
C PHE A 45 -20.05 4.96 -14.31
N TYR A 46 -19.12 4.15 -14.82
CA TYR A 46 -17.69 4.39 -14.73
C TYR A 46 -17.11 4.73 -16.11
N ASP A 47 -16.02 5.48 -16.11
CA ASP A 47 -15.22 5.73 -17.30
C ASP A 47 -14.33 4.51 -17.60
N THR A 48 -14.60 3.88 -18.74
CA THR A 48 -13.90 2.70 -19.24
C THR A 48 -12.94 3.02 -20.39
N SER A 49 -12.84 4.29 -20.80
CA SER A 49 -12.11 4.71 -22.01
C SER A 49 -10.63 4.31 -22.03
N GLN A 50 -10.00 4.22 -20.86
CA GLN A 50 -8.59 3.84 -20.71
C GLN A 50 -8.39 2.48 -20.02
N TYR A 51 -9.48 1.72 -19.82
CA TYR A 51 -9.44 0.49 -19.03
C TYR A 51 -8.47 -0.56 -19.60
N SER A 52 -8.39 -0.68 -20.93
CA SER A 52 -7.49 -1.64 -21.60
C SER A 52 -6.02 -1.49 -21.23
N SER A 53 -5.56 -0.26 -20.94
CA SER A 53 -4.16 0.03 -20.60
C SER A 53 -3.94 0.26 -19.10
N LYS A 54 -4.91 0.84 -18.39
CA LYS A 54 -4.79 1.25 -16.99
C LYS A 54 -5.39 0.26 -16.01
N ARG A 55 -6.36 -0.53 -16.44
CA ARG A 55 -7.11 -1.50 -15.61
C ARG A 55 -7.67 -0.86 -14.35
N ASN A 56 -8.11 0.39 -14.47
CA ASN A 56 -8.71 1.16 -13.40
C ASN A 56 -10.02 1.80 -13.90
N LEU A 57 -11.01 1.94 -13.01
CA LEU A 57 -12.30 2.54 -13.29
C LEU A 57 -12.46 3.81 -12.47
N TYR A 58 -12.81 4.91 -13.13
CA TYR A 58 -13.15 6.17 -12.48
C TYR A 58 -14.66 6.32 -12.47
N LEU A 59 -15.24 6.64 -11.32
CA LEU A 59 -16.66 7.00 -11.27
C LEU A 59 -16.89 8.19 -12.21
N LYS A 60 -17.85 8.07 -13.11
CA LYS A 60 -18.13 9.06 -14.15
C LYS A 60 -19.46 9.75 -13.91
N GLU A 61 -20.50 8.98 -13.62
CA GLU A 61 -21.85 9.51 -13.48
C GLU A 61 -22.71 8.60 -12.60
N ILE A 62 -23.53 9.20 -11.75
CA ILE A 62 -24.63 8.53 -11.05
C ILE A 62 -25.91 9.15 -11.58
N LYS A 63 -26.80 8.35 -12.15
CA LYS A 63 -28.14 8.77 -12.57
C LYS A 63 -29.17 8.25 -11.58
N TYR A 64 -30.09 9.09 -11.15
CA TYR A 64 -31.10 8.75 -10.14
C TYR A 64 -32.44 9.39 -10.46
N THR A 65 -33.49 9.04 -9.71
CA THR A 65 -34.92 9.32 -9.97
C THR A 65 -35.59 8.42 -11.03
N GLY A 66 -34.95 7.30 -11.39
CA GLY A 66 -35.58 6.30 -12.25
C GLY A 66 -36.61 5.46 -11.49
N ASN A 67 -37.59 4.87 -12.18
CA ASN A 67 -38.50 3.90 -11.60
C ASN A 67 -38.72 2.68 -12.53
N SER A 68 -38.35 1.49 -12.05
CA SER A 68 -38.39 0.24 -12.83
C SER A 68 -39.80 -0.26 -13.10
N ARG A 69 -40.76 0.05 -12.22
CA ARG A 69 -42.16 -0.39 -12.35
C ARG A 69 -42.94 0.41 -13.39
N THR A 70 -42.67 1.71 -13.47
CA THR A 70 -43.29 2.60 -14.46
C THR A 70 -42.47 2.73 -15.74
N GLY A 71 -41.26 2.16 -15.79
CA GLY A 71 -40.33 2.31 -16.92
C GLY A 71 -39.72 3.71 -17.03
N THR A 72 -39.83 4.54 -15.98
CA THR A 72 -39.32 5.91 -15.98
C THR A 72 -37.79 5.87 -15.94
N SER A 73 -37.15 6.51 -16.93
CA SER A 73 -35.69 6.70 -16.93
C SER A 73 -35.28 7.76 -15.91
N PRO A 74 -34.09 7.66 -15.30
CA PRO A 74 -33.63 8.64 -14.32
C PRO A 74 -33.37 9.98 -15.01
N ARG A 75 -33.87 11.07 -14.41
CA ARG A 75 -33.74 12.42 -14.98
C ARG A 75 -32.70 13.29 -14.31
N GLN A 76 -32.18 12.89 -13.15
CA GLN A 76 -31.22 13.65 -12.37
C GLN A 76 -29.88 12.92 -12.34
N TYR A 77 -28.80 13.68 -12.24
CA TYR A 77 -27.46 13.12 -12.26
C TYR A 77 -26.49 13.85 -11.33
N VAL A 78 -25.44 13.10 -10.95
CA VAL A 78 -24.21 13.61 -10.39
C VAL A 78 -23.07 13.12 -11.28
N ARG A 79 -22.32 14.03 -11.90
CA ARG A 79 -21.17 13.73 -12.78
C ARG A 79 -19.87 14.04 -12.08
N PHE A 80 -18.87 13.21 -12.34
CA PHE A 80 -17.54 13.28 -11.74
C PHE A 80 -16.55 13.53 -12.87
N ASN A 81 -16.08 14.76 -12.97
CA ASN A 81 -15.08 15.14 -13.96
C ASN A 81 -13.70 14.93 -13.36
N THR A 82 -12.80 14.35 -14.13
CA THR A 82 -11.45 14.03 -13.67
C THR A 82 -10.42 14.55 -14.65
N LYS A 83 -9.32 15.07 -14.11
CA LYS A 83 -8.14 15.54 -14.85
C LYS A 83 -6.96 14.60 -14.68
N SER A 84 -6.00 14.65 -15.59
CA SER A 84 -4.74 13.91 -15.46
C SER A 84 -3.93 14.38 -14.25
N ARG A 85 -3.12 13.50 -13.69
CA ARG A 85 -2.11 13.81 -12.67
C ARG A 85 -0.77 13.16 -13.02
N ASP A 86 0.32 13.85 -12.72
CA ASP A 86 1.67 13.36 -13.05
C ASP A 86 2.19 12.32 -12.03
N ASP A 87 1.72 12.39 -10.78
CA ASP A 87 2.14 11.51 -9.68
C ASP A 87 1.33 10.20 -9.62
N SER A 88 1.19 9.54 -10.77
CA SER A 88 0.37 8.34 -10.91
C SER A 88 0.76 7.23 -9.93
N TYR A 89 -0.25 6.53 -9.40
CA TYR A 89 -0.06 5.38 -8.52
C TYR A 89 -0.18 4.08 -9.32
N VAL A 90 0.68 3.11 -9.04
CA VAL A 90 0.70 1.81 -9.71
C VAL A 90 0.64 0.71 -8.65
N SER A 91 -0.15 -0.34 -8.89
CA SER A 91 -0.25 -1.50 -8.00
C SER A 91 -0.30 -2.80 -8.80
N THR A 92 0.34 -3.84 -8.25
CA THR A 92 0.29 -5.23 -8.73
C THR A 92 -0.43 -6.17 -7.76
N THR A 93 -0.94 -5.65 -6.64
CA THR A 93 -1.73 -6.40 -5.63
C THR A 93 -2.85 -7.27 -6.22
N PRO A 94 -3.56 -6.88 -7.30
CA PRO A 94 -4.57 -7.72 -7.96
C PRO A 94 -4.04 -8.95 -8.71
N GLY A 95 -2.72 -9.11 -8.83
CA GLY A 95 -2.09 -10.08 -9.73
C GLY A 95 -1.99 -9.59 -11.18
N PHE A 96 -2.25 -8.31 -11.44
CA PHE A 96 -2.00 -7.62 -12.71
C PHE A 96 -1.74 -6.13 -12.46
N LEU A 97 -1.08 -5.46 -13.41
CA LEU A 97 -0.72 -4.05 -13.28
C LEU A 97 -1.97 -3.14 -13.39
N MET A 98 -2.25 -2.40 -12.33
CA MET A 98 -3.21 -1.30 -12.29
C MET A 98 -2.48 0.04 -12.22
N LYS A 99 -2.99 1.06 -12.93
CA LYS A 99 -2.49 2.43 -12.88
C LYS A 99 -3.62 3.42 -12.61
N MET A 100 -3.43 4.26 -11.59
CA MET A 100 -4.29 5.37 -11.25
C MET A 100 -3.59 6.70 -11.60
N ASP A 101 -4.03 7.37 -12.65
CA ASP A 101 -3.38 8.57 -13.22
C ASP A 101 -4.35 9.74 -13.46
N ARG A 102 -5.51 9.72 -12.79
CA ARG A 102 -6.47 10.82 -12.78
C ARG A 102 -6.83 11.24 -11.37
N LEU A 103 -7.17 12.51 -11.22
CA LEU A 103 -7.64 13.16 -10.01
C LEU A 103 -9.05 13.71 -10.27
N LEU A 104 -9.91 13.71 -9.25
CA LEU A 104 -11.21 14.38 -9.33
C LEU A 104 -10.99 15.88 -9.51
N ASP A 105 -11.69 16.50 -10.45
CA ASP A 105 -11.53 17.90 -10.82
C ASP A 105 -12.77 18.71 -10.44
N SER A 106 -13.95 18.20 -10.81
CA SER A 106 -15.22 18.78 -10.39
C SER A 106 -16.31 17.72 -10.21
N ILE A 107 -17.34 18.06 -9.43
CA ILE A 107 -18.59 17.31 -9.32
C ILE A 107 -19.74 18.19 -9.82
N GLU A 108 -20.35 17.80 -10.92
CA GLU A 108 -21.50 18.51 -11.51
C GLU A 108 -22.80 17.85 -11.05
N VAL A 109 -23.75 18.65 -10.59
CA VAL A 109 -25.11 18.22 -10.26
C VAL A 109 -26.08 18.82 -11.26
N GLY A 110 -26.95 17.98 -11.83
CA GLY A 110 -27.87 18.43 -12.86
C GLY A 110 -29.04 17.49 -13.09
N TRP A 111 -29.79 17.81 -14.15
CA TRP A 111 -30.88 17.00 -14.64
C TRP A 111 -30.94 17.08 -16.17
N ASP A 112 -31.81 16.30 -16.81
CA ASP A 112 -31.89 16.20 -18.28
C ASP A 112 -32.08 17.56 -18.99
N GLY A 113 -32.64 18.56 -18.30
CA GLY A 113 -32.83 19.92 -18.82
C GLY A 113 -31.68 20.89 -18.53
N GLY A 114 -30.62 20.47 -17.84
CA GLY A 114 -29.40 21.27 -17.67
C GLY A 114 -28.64 21.05 -16.35
N LYS A 115 -27.46 21.67 -16.30
CA LYS A 115 -26.62 21.78 -15.09
C LYS A 115 -27.29 22.68 -14.06
N LEU A 116 -27.30 22.26 -12.79
CA LEU A 116 -27.82 23.05 -11.67
C LEU A 116 -26.69 23.79 -10.94
N TRP A 117 -25.62 23.08 -10.58
CA TRP A 117 -24.41 23.65 -9.99
C TRP A 117 -23.24 22.69 -10.09
N GLU A 118 -22.06 23.18 -9.74
CA GLU A 118 -20.82 22.41 -9.74
C GLU A 118 -20.04 22.67 -8.45
N TYR A 119 -19.33 21.64 -8.02
CA TYR A 119 -18.34 21.71 -6.97
C TYR A 119 -16.95 21.56 -7.58
N ASP A 120 -16.08 22.55 -7.38
CA ASP A 120 -14.72 22.56 -7.88
C ASP A 120 -13.75 22.08 -6.79
N LEU A 121 -12.95 21.05 -7.11
CA LEU A 121 -11.98 20.50 -6.19
C LEU A 121 -10.66 21.27 -6.34
N VAL A 122 -10.34 22.07 -5.33
CA VAL A 122 -9.12 22.88 -5.32
C VAL A 122 -8.05 22.15 -4.52
N TYR A 123 -6.89 21.92 -5.15
CA TYR A 123 -5.78 21.21 -4.54
C TYR A 123 -4.60 22.14 -4.26
N ASP A 124 -3.88 21.85 -3.19
CA ASP A 124 -2.53 22.35 -2.94
C ASP A 124 -1.51 21.22 -3.14
N VAL A 125 -0.22 21.54 -3.05
CA VAL A 125 0.85 20.54 -3.08
C VAL A 125 1.30 20.23 -1.65
N SER A 126 1.28 18.95 -1.29
CA SER A 126 1.81 18.48 0.00
C SER A 126 3.31 18.80 0.10
N PRO A 127 3.77 19.53 1.12
CA PRO A 127 5.19 19.81 1.30
C PRO A 127 5.99 18.54 1.61
N ASP A 128 5.36 17.52 2.22
CA ASP A 128 6.03 16.29 2.65
C ASP A 128 6.23 15.27 1.52
N SER A 129 5.31 15.27 0.56
CA SER A 129 5.25 14.24 -0.50
C SER A 129 5.31 14.79 -1.92
N GLY A 130 5.13 16.09 -2.12
CA GLY A 130 4.98 16.71 -3.45
C GLY A 130 3.68 16.33 -4.16
N ARG A 131 2.74 15.65 -3.50
CA ARG A 131 1.49 15.15 -4.10
C ARG A 131 0.32 16.13 -3.89
N PRO A 132 -0.67 16.14 -4.79
CA PRO A 132 -1.90 16.92 -4.60
C PRO A 132 -2.65 16.54 -3.32
N ILE A 133 -3.03 17.55 -2.53
CA ILE A 133 -3.88 17.45 -1.33
C ILE A 133 -5.08 18.38 -1.47
N LEU A 134 -6.26 17.94 -1.05
CA LEU A 134 -7.50 18.73 -1.24
C LEU A 134 -7.51 19.92 -0.28
N LYS A 135 -7.43 21.15 -0.81
CA LYS A 135 -7.41 22.37 -0.01
C LYS A 135 -8.82 22.86 0.34
N THR A 136 -9.70 22.85 -0.66
CA THR A 136 -11.09 23.29 -0.49
C THR A 136 -11.98 22.71 -1.58
N VAL A 137 -13.30 22.78 -1.34
CA VAL A 137 -14.32 22.47 -2.34
C VAL A 137 -15.14 23.74 -2.56
N ASP A 138 -14.90 24.41 -3.68
CA ASP A 138 -15.65 25.59 -4.07
C ASP A 138 -16.98 25.18 -4.69
N SER A 139 -18.04 25.97 -4.48
CA SER A 139 -19.35 25.72 -5.07
C SER A 139 -19.73 26.90 -5.96
N THR A 140 -20.18 26.64 -7.20
CA THR A 140 -20.67 27.69 -8.10
C THR A 140 -21.94 28.37 -7.60
N ARG A 141 -22.58 27.83 -6.55
CA ARG A 141 -23.68 28.49 -5.83
C ARG A 141 -23.22 29.45 -4.74
N ASN A 142 -21.90 29.55 -4.50
CA ASN A 142 -21.30 30.30 -3.40
C ASN A 142 -21.87 29.90 -2.02
N THR A 143 -22.30 28.65 -1.87
CA THR A 143 -22.96 28.15 -0.65
C THR A 143 -21.98 27.67 0.41
N THR A 144 -20.87 27.08 -0.02
CA THR A 144 -19.92 26.37 0.85
C THR A 144 -18.52 26.45 0.26
N LYS A 145 -17.53 26.72 1.13
CA LYS A 145 -16.10 26.75 0.82
C LYS A 145 -15.31 26.26 2.06
N PRO A 146 -15.38 24.95 2.39
CA PRO A 146 -14.69 24.40 3.55
C PRO A 146 -13.18 24.41 3.29
N GLU A 147 -12.38 24.73 4.30
CA GLU A 147 -10.92 24.64 4.22
C GLU A 147 -10.43 23.38 4.95
N PHE A 148 -9.55 22.63 4.30
CA PHE A 148 -8.91 21.45 4.89
C PHE A 148 -7.49 21.81 5.31
N THR A 149 -7.20 21.63 6.60
CA THR A 149 -5.86 21.80 7.14
C THR A 149 -5.18 20.46 7.33
N TYR A 150 -3.91 20.37 6.95
CA TYR A 150 -3.10 19.17 7.06
C TYR A 150 -1.93 19.42 7.99
N GLN A 151 -1.64 18.44 8.84
CA GLN A 151 -0.40 18.43 9.61
C GLN A 151 0.78 18.11 8.69
N THR A 152 1.89 18.82 8.87
CA THR A 152 3.16 18.50 8.21
C THR A 152 3.96 17.55 9.09
N ALA A 153 4.62 16.57 8.46
CA ALA A 153 5.52 15.68 9.16
C ALA A 153 6.87 16.37 9.37
N THR A 154 7.20 16.72 10.61
CA THR A 154 8.56 17.16 10.94
C THR A 154 9.51 15.96 10.87
N ARG A 155 10.50 16.03 9.98
CA ARG A 155 11.55 15.00 9.86
C ARG A 155 12.82 15.48 10.54
N SER A 156 12.93 15.24 11.83
CA SER A 156 14.13 15.57 12.61
C SER A 156 14.79 14.30 13.10
N LEU A 157 16.12 14.25 13.05
CA LEU A 157 16.89 13.24 13.78
C LEU A 157 16.92 13.63 15.25
N PHE A 158 16.44 12.74 16.11
CA PHE A 158 16.59 12.86 17.55
C PHE A 158 17.64 11.85 18.01
N TRP A 159 18.66 12.35 18.70
CA TRP A 159 19.72 11.49 19.24
C TRP A 159 19.25 10.88 20.56
N GLN A 160 19.18 9.56 20.61
CA GLN A 160 18.89 8.80 21.83
C GLN A 160 20.05 7.87 22.14
N ASN A 161 20.56 7.95 23.37
CA ASN A 161 21.49 6.95 23.87
C ASN A 161 20.70 5.69 24.25
N VAL A 162 21.00 4.57 23.60
CA VAL A 162 20.44 3.26 23.96
C VAL A 162 21.43 2.58 24.91
N VAL A 163 20.92 2.10 26.05
CA VAL A 163 21.74 1.34 27.01
C VAL A 163 22.14 0.00 26.39
N ASN A 164 23.44 -0.27 26.31
CA ASN A 164 23.94 -1.58 25.88
C ASN A 164 23.76 -2.62 27.00
N GLN A 165 22.68 -3.39 26.94
CA GLN A 165 22.38 -4.45 27.91
C GLN A 165 23.34 -5.65 27.81
N ALA A 166 24.04 -5.81 26.68
CA ALA A 166 25.05 -6.85 26.48
C ALA A 166 26.49 -6.35 26.79
N SER A 167 26.65 -5.19 27.42
CA SER A 167 27.97 -4.60 27.74
C SER A 167 28.86 -5.45 28.65
N SER A 168 28.29 -6.39 29.40
CA SER A 168 29.01 -7.32 30.26
C SER A 168 29.51 -8.57 29.54
N GLU A 169 29.07 -8.80 28.29
CA GLU A 169 29.57 -9.89 27.48
C GLU A 169 31.00 -9.60 27.03
N THR A 170 31.81 -10.64 26.93
CA THR A 170 33.20 -10.48 26.47
C THR A 170 33.17 -9.95 25.04
N GLU A 171 33.63 -8.71 24.85
CA GLU A 171 33.69 -8.07 23.54
C GLU A 171 34.55 -8.95 22.64
N VAL A 172 33.92 -9.53 21.62
CA VAL A 172 34.67 -10.17 20.54
C VAL A 172 34.93 -9.09 19.52
N SER A 173 36.16 -9.02 19.03
CA SER A 173 36.64 -7.93 18.17
C SER A 173 35.57 -7.50 17.16
N PRO A 174 35.18 -6.20 17.15
CA PRO A 174 34.28 -5.68 16.13
C PRO A 174 34.78 -5.94 14.71
N GLU A 175 36.11 -6.10 14.54
CA GLU A 175 36.75 -6.39 13.25
C GLU A 175 36.47 -7.80 12.73
N SER A 176 36.00 -8.73 13.58
CA SER A 176 35.68 -10.11 13.19
C SER A 176 34.19 -10.42 13.22
N THR A 177 33.35 -9.44 13.52
CA THR A 177 31.89 -9.61 13.65
C THR A 177 31.19 -9.04 12.43
N GLU A 178 30.29 -9.83 11.85
CA GLU A 178 29.46 -9.41 10.72
C GLU A 178 28.07 -9.02 11.22
N TYR A 179 27.45 -8.01 10.63
CA TYR A 179 26.11 -7.55 11.03
C TYR A 179 25.14 -7.53 9.85
N PHE A 180 23.87 -7.75 10.14
CA PHE A 180 22.76 -7.80 9.18
C PHE A 180 21.59 -6.99 9.73
N GLU A 181 21.10 -6.01 8.98
CA GLU A 181 19.82 -5.35 9.28
C GLU A 181 18.63 -6.11 8.67
N GLY A 182 17.49 -6.12 9.34
CA GLY A 182 16.28 -6.78 8.83
C GLY A 182 15.19 -6.84 9.89
N ASP A 183 13.95 -7.11 9.49
CA ASP A 183 12.86 -7.44 10.41
C ASP A 183 12.82 -8.96 10.59
N PHE A 184 13.68 -9.50 11.45
CA PHE A 184 13.83 -10.96 11.61
C PHE A 184 12.70 -11.52 12.48
N ASN A 185 12.21 -10.74 13.45
CA ASN A 185 11.15 -11.15 14.35
C ASN A 185 9.72 -10.88 13.81
N GLY A 186 9.57 -10.22 12.66
CA GLY A 186 8.32 -10.01 11.94
C GLY A 186 7.38 -8.96 12.56
N ASP A 187 7.90 -8.06 13.40
CA ASP A 187 7.09 -7.04 14.10
C ASP A 187 6.99 -5.70 13.35
N GLY A 188 7.63 -5.60 12.18
CA GLY A 188 7.69 -4.39 11.37
C GLY A 188 8.73 -3.37 11.82
N ILE A 189 9.59 -3.71 12.78
CA ILE A 189 10.68 -2.89 13.28
C ILE A 189 12.00 -3.53 12.86
N SER A 190 12.94 -2.73 12.37
CA SER A 190 14.25 -3.26 11.99
C SER A 190 15.05 -3.69 13.22
N ASP A 191 15.57 -4.90 13.16
CA ASP A 191 16.51 -5.52 14.08
C ASP A 191 17.93 -5.48 13.50
N ILE A 192 18.92 -5.86 14.32
CA ILE A 192 20.30 -6.11 13.90
C ILE A 192 20.73 -7.49 14.38
N VAL A 193 21.22 -8.34 13.49
CA VAL A 193 21.84 -9.63 13.85
C VAL A 193 23.34 -9.53 13.70
N PHE A 194 24.08 -9.99 14.71
CA PHE A 194 25.53 -10.07 14.77
C PHE A 194 25.98 -11.53 14.67
N PHE A 195 26.82 -11.84 13.69
CA PHE A 195 27.49 -13.13 13.59
C PHE A 195 28.93 -13.06 14.08
N ASN A 196 29.24 -13.96 15.01
CA ASN A 196 30.55 -14.13 15.58
C ASN A 196 31.18 -15.45 15.14
N PRO A 197 32.18 -15.44 14.25
CA PRO A 197 32.76 -16.67 13.73
C PRO A 197 33.58 -17.45 14.77
N GLN A 198 34.19 -16.80 15.76
CA GLN A 198 34.96 -17.47 16.83
C GLN A 198 34.08 -18.40 17.68
N SER A 199 32.90 -17.91 18.05
CA SER A 199 31.96 -18.60 18.93
C SER A 199 30.88 -19.37 18.17
N GLY A 200 30.60 -18.98 16.93
CA GLY A 200 29.45 -19.42 16.14
C GLY A 200 28.13 -18.73 16.54
N ASN A 201 28.15 -17.75 17.45
CA ASN A 201 26.92 -17.10 17.91
C ASN A 201 26.36 -16.15 16.85
N TRP A 202 25.05 -16.25 16.66
CA TRP A 202 24.21 -15.30 15.92
C TRP A 202 23.31 -14.62 16.95
N LYS A 203 23.63 -13.37 17.30
CA LYS A 203 22.88 -12.61 18.31
C LYS A 203 22.06 -11.53 17.66
N ALA A 204 20.79 -11.44 18.01
CA ALA A 204 19.93 -10.36 17.57
C ALA A 204 19.85 -9.27 18.63
N ALA A 205 19.86 -8.03 18.18
CA ALA A 205 19.33 -6.88 18.88
C ALA A 205 17.97 -6.56 18.24
N GLU A 206 16.91 -7.11 18.82
CA GLU A 206 15.54 -6.93 18.34
C GLU A 206 15.07 -5.51 18.65
N GLY A 207 14.66 -4.76 17.63
CA GLY A 207 14.18 -3.41 17.75
C GLY A 207 12.93 -3.32 18.62
N ARG A 208 12.72 -2.16 19.25
CA ARG A 208 11.53 -1.90 20.08
C ARG A 208 10.85 -0.61 19.66
N LYS A 209 9.53 -0.61 19.71
CA LYS A 209 8.71 0.55 19.35
C LYS A 209 8.97 1.76 20.25
N GLU A 210 9.24 1.50 21.53
CA GLU A 210 9.60 2.48 22.54
C GLU A 210 11.09 2.89 22.51
N GLY A 211 11.87 2.34 21.58
CA GLY A 211 13.29 2.56 21.44
C GLY A 211 14.15 1.55 22.21
N GLY A 212 15.38 1.38 21.74
CA GLY A 212 16.33 0.40 22.26
C GLY A 212 16.14 -1.01 21.67
N TYR A 213 16.82 -1.99 22.26
CA TYR A 213 16.89 -3.35 21.74
C TYR A 213 16.66 -4.41 22.82
N ASN A 214 16.06 -5.54 22.44
CA ASN A 214 16.07 -6.77 23.23
C ASN A 214 17.11 -7.72 22.64
N PHE A 215 18.08 -8.15 23.44
CA PHE A 215 19.11 -9.05 22.95
C PHE A 215 18.68 -10.52 23.06
N LYS A 216 18.81 -11.27 21.98
CA LYS A 216 18.58 -12.73 21.93
C LYS A 216 19.69 -13.43 21.16
N THR A 217 19.87 -14.73 21.41
CA THR A 217 20.70 -15.58 20.56
C THR A 217 19.79 -16.38 19.64
N TYR A 218 19.91 -16.16 18.33
CA TYR A 218 19.12 -16.86 17.30
C TYR A 218 19.75 -18.19 16.92
N ALA A 219 21.08 -18.28 16.92
CA ALA A 219 21.76 -19.53 16.62
C ALA A 219 23.16 -19.61 17.25
N ASN A 220 23.67 -20.84 17.37
CA ASN A 220 25.08 -21.15 17.62
C ASN A 220 25.55 -22.12 16.53
N ARG A 221 26.00 -21.60 15.39
CA ARG A 221 26.42 -22.38 14.20
C ARG A 221 27.56 -21.67 13.49
N TYR A 222 28.38 -22.44 12.77
CA TYR A 222 29.57 -21.96 12.05
C TYR A 222 30.67 -21.43 12.99
N LYS A 223 30.86 -22.11 14.12
CA LYS A 223 31.99 -21.85 15.01
C LYS A 223 33.32 -22.14 14.32
N ASN A 224 34.29 -21.25 14.50
CA ASN A 224 35.59 -21.21 13.85
C ASN A 224 35.53 -21.02 12.31
N TYR A 225 34.44 -20.47 11.77
CA TYR A 225 34.33 -20.08 10.35
C TYR A 225 34.91 -18.67 10.14
N GLU A 226 36.19 -18.52 10.44
CA GLU A 226 36.89 -17.25 10.24
C GLU A 226 37.41 -17.10 8.81
N GLY A 227 37.27 -15.90 8.28
CA GLY A 227 37.86 -15.48 7.02
C GLY A 227 37.12 -15.96 5.77
N PRO A 228 37.44 -15.35 4.63
CA PRO A 228 36.69 -15.50 3.38
C PRO A 228 36.81 -16.87 2.72
N GLU A 229 37.70 -17.75 3.19
CA GLU A 229 37.81 -19.12 2.65
C GLU A 229 36.78 -20.07 3.27
N LYS A 230 36.24 -19.74 4.45
CA LYS A 230 35.25 -20.58 5.15
C LYS A 230 33.83 -20.09 4.97
N ILE A 231 33.63 -18.78 5.01
CA ILE A 231 32.33 -18.14 4.84
C ILE A 231 32.51 -16.84 4.08
N ARG A 232 31.63 -16.58 3.11
CA ARG A 232 31.58 -15.30 2.39
C ARG A 232 30.18 -14.72 2.50
N PHE A 233 30.12 -13.52 3.05
CA PHE A 233 28.95 -12.68 2.98
C PHE A 233 28.95 -11.90 1.68
N PHE A 234 27.76 -11.66 1.13
CA PHE A 234 27.61 -10.83 -0.05
C PHE A 234 27.86 -9.37 0.31
N LYS A 235 28.25 -8.55 -0.68
CA LYS A 235 28.51 -7.13 -0.46
C LYS A 235 27.29 -6.45 0.16
N GLY A 236 27.47 -5.90 1.36
CA GLY A 236 26.41 -5.24 2.12
C GLY A 236 25.60 -6.17 3.04
N ASN A 237 26.06 -7.40 3.28
CA ASN A 237 25.46 -8.35 4.22
C ASN A 237 23.97 -8.58 3.96
N VAL A 238 23.69 -9.37 2.93
CA VAL A 238 22.36 -9.54 2.36
C VAL A 238 21.38 -10.18 3.34
N SER A 239 20.32 -9.43 3.63
CA SER A 239 19.09 -9.88 4.26
C SER A 239 17.89 -9.73 3.31
N GLY A 240 16.86 -10.53 3.51
CA GLY A 240 15.60 -10.42 2.75
C GLY A 240 14.65 -11.58 3.04
N ASP A 241 13.39 -11.43 2.68
CA ASP A 241 12.37 -12.48 2.80
C ASP A 241 12.52 -13.50 1.66
N PHE A 242 13.33 -14.55 1.89
CA PHE A 242 13.66 -15.53 0.84
C PHE A 242 12.64 -16.67 0.75
N ASN A 243 11.84 -16.88 1.80
CA ASN A 243 10.83 -17.93 1.86
C ASN A 243 9.38 -17.40 1.70
N GLY A 244 9.18 -16.07 1.71
CA GLY A 244 7.88 -15.40 1.52
C GLY A 244 7.01 -15.35 2.78
N ASP A 245 7.60 -15.48 3.97
CA ASP A 245 6.86 -15.50 5.25
C ASP A 245 6.68 -14.11 5.89
N GLY A 246 7.26 -13.06 5.28
CA GLY A 246 7.19 -11.68 5.73
C GLY A 246 8.27 -11.30 6.75
N ARG A 247 9.22 -12.18 7.06
CA ARG A 247 10.39 -11.91 7.91
C ARG A 247 11.64 -11.79 7.04
N SER A 248 12.68 -11.17 7.61
CA SER A 248 13.99 -11.16 6.98
C SER A 248 14.75 -12.45 7.30
N ASP A 249 15.43 -12.99 6.30
CA ASP A 249 16.35 -14.12 6.39
C ASP A 249 17.77 -13.65 6.05
N ILE A 250 18.79 -14.46 6.34
CA ILE A 250 20.20 -14.15 6.01
C ILE A 250 20.73 -15.14 4.97
N ALA A 251 21.37 -14.64 3.91
CA ALA A 251 22.01 -15.48 2.89
C ALA A 251 23.53 -15.33 2.85
N PHE A 252 24.27 -16.44 2.73
CA PHE A 252 25.72 -16.45 2.59
C PHE A 252 26.23 -17.66 1.80
N TYR A 253 27.51 -17.63 1.43
CA TYR A 253 28.17 -18.66 0.65
C TYR A 253 29.26 -19.37 1.47
N LEU A 254 29.33 -20.69 1.38
CA LEU A 254 30.38 -21.51 1.99
C LEU A 254 31.36 -21.97 0.89
N PRO A 255 32.58 -21.40 0.79
CA PRO A 255 33.50 -21.73 -0.30
C PRO A 255 34.01 -23.18 -0.29
N GLU A 256 34.16 -23.77 0.90
CA GLU A 256 34.63 -25.15 1.05
C GLU A 256 33.68 -26.16 0.41
N THR A 257 32.37 -26.01 0.62
CA THR A 257 31.34 -26.92 0.09
C THR A 257 30.72 -26.43 -1.20
N ARG A 258 30.90 -25.14 -1.53
CA ARG A 258 30.28 -24.43 -2.65
C ARG A 258 28.76 -24.30 -2.53
N ASP A 259 28.26 -24.28 -1.30
CA ASP A 259 26.83 -24.13 -1.02
C ASP A 259 26.43 -22.67 -0.79
N PHE A 260 25.22 -22.34 -1.24
CA PHE A 260 24.48 -21.17 -0.76
C PHE A 260 23.62 -21.59 0.42
N ILE A 261 23.73 -20.84 1.51
CA ILE A 261 22.95 -21.05 2.71
C ILE A 261 21.98 -19.90 2.87
N VAL A 262 20.72 -20.24 3.19
CA VAL A 262 19.72 -19.33 3.72
C VAL A 262 19.47 -19.73 5.17
N ALA A 263 19.74 -18.82 6.10
CA ALA A 263 19.35 -18.94 7.49
C ALA A 263 17.96 -18.29 7.62
N GLU A 264 16.94 -19.14 7.58
CA GLU A 264 15.54 -18.76 7.76
C GLU A 264 15.26 -18.47 9.24
N HIS A 265 14.39 -17.50 9.52
CA HIS A 265 13.94 -17.20 10.88
C HIS A 265 12.48 -17.64 11.12
N ASP A 266 12.24 -18.52 12.08
CA ASP A 266 10.91 -19.14 12.30
C ASP A 266 10.04 -18.46 13.37
N GLY A 267 10.63 -17.60 14.24
CA GLY A 267 9.92 -16.79 15.23
C GLY A 267 10.29 -17.10 16.68
#